data_AF-A0A848V0I3-F1
#
_entry.id   AF-A0A848V0I3-F1
#
_cell.length_a   1.000
_cell.length_b   1.000
_cell.length_c   1.000
_cell.angle_alpha   90.00
_cell.angle_beta   90.00
_cell.angle_gamma   90.00
#
_symmetry.space_group_name_H-M   'P 1'
#
loop_
_entity.id
_entity.type
_entity.pdbx_description
1 polymer ?
#
loop_
_entity_poly.entity_id
_entity_poly.type
_entity_poly.pdbx_seq_one_letter_code
_entity_poly.pdbx_strand_id
1 'polypeptide(L)'
;MAQRSMMKPLTLLLLTLFVGMVLGAAITGKVVQSRLAKFNNLLSEAGFAQILMDVIEPESEAQRAELLPVLEETGRHIQEVRANARRGILIHYQELEAELLPILSEEQANRLQSWRDKLRVRIDEHSKR
;
A
#
# COMPACT_ATOMS: atom_id res chain seq x y z
N MET A 1 -2.70 8.48 -60.61
CA MET A 1 -2.74 7.69 -59.36
C MET A 1 -1.92 8.40 -58.31
N ALA A 2 -2.55 9.06 -57.33
CA ALA A 2 -1.85 9.69 -56.22
C ALA A 2 -2.28 8.99 -54.93
N GLN A 3 -1.47 8.03 -54.50
CA GLN A 3 -1.63 7.34 -53.23
C GLN A 3 -1.27 8.33 -52.11
N ARG A 4 -2.27 9.12 -51.70
CA ARG A 4 -2.15 10.11 -50.62
C ARG A 4 -1.91 9.35 -49.33
N SER A 5 -0.73 9.52 -48.73
CA SER A 5 -0.26 8.73 -47.59
C SER A 5 -1.18 8.85 -46.36
N MET A 6 -2.17 7.95 -46.25
CA MET A 6 -3.09 7.85 -45.09
C MET A 6 -2.37 7.51 -43.77
N MET A 7 -1.11 7.07 -43.83
CA MET A 7 -0.31 6.76 -42.66
C MET A 7 -0.03 8.00 -41.78
N LYS A 8 0.21 9.18 -42.37
CA LYS A 8 0.59 10.38 -41.62
C LYS A 8 -0.47 10.85 -40.61
N PRO A 9 -1.76 10.98 -40.97
CA PRO A 9 -2.79 11.36 -40.02
C PRO A 9 -3.09 10.26 -38.98
N LEU A 10 -2.99 8.98 -39.35
CA LEU A 10 -3.17 7.87 -38.40
C LEU A 10 -2.04 7.82 -37.36
N THR A 11 -0.79 8.04 -37.77
CA THR A 11 0.35 8.14 -36.85
C THR A 11 0.18 9.30 -35.87
N LEU A 12 -0.29 10.46 -36.35
CA LEU A 12 -0.58 11.62 -35.50
C LEU A 12 -1.70 11.31 -34.48
N LEU A 13 -2.76 10.62 -34.90
CA LEU A 13 -3.85 10.19 -34.03
C LEU A 13 -3.37 9.20 -32.95
N LEU A 14 -2.56 8.21 -33.34
CA LEU A 14 -2.01 7.24 -32.40
C LEU A 14 -1.05 7.89 -31.41
N LEU A 15 -0.25 8.86 -31.87
CA LEU A 15 0.68 9.60 -31.03
C LEU A 15 -0.07 10.45 -29.99
N THR A 16 -1.11 11.18 -30.39
CA THR A 16 -1.90 11.99 -29.46
C THR A 16 -2.67 11.12 -28.47
N LEU A 17 -3.22 9.98 -28.93
CA LEU A 17 -3.87 9.01 -28.05
C LEU A 17 -2.88 8.42 -27.03
N PHE A 18 -1.67 8.07 -27.47
CA PHE A 18 -0.63 7.56 -26.60
C PHE A 18 -0.22 8.59 -25.55
N VAL A 19 -0.02 9.85 -25.95
CA VAL A 19 0.29 10.95 -25.02
C VAL A 19 -0.84 11.15 -24.01
N GLY A 20 -2.10 11.13 -24.46
CA GLY A 20 -3.26 11.22 -23.58
C GLY A 20 -3.35 10.06 -22.58
N MET A 21 -3.05 8.84 -23.02
CA MET A 21 -3.03 7.65 -22.16
C MET A 21 -1.93 7.72 -21.11
N VAL A 22 -0.71 8.13 -21.50
CA VAL A 22 0.42 8.31 -20.57
C VAL A 22 0.11 9.40 -19.54
N LEU A 23 -0.45 10.54 -19.98
CA LEU A 23 -0.86 11.61 -19.07
C LEU A 23 -1.97 11.16 -18.10
N GLY A 24 -3.00 10.47 -18.62
CA GLY A 24 -4.07 9.91 -17.79
C GLY A 24 -3.53 8.95 -16.73
N ALA A 25 -2.70 7.99 -17.15
CA ALA A 25 -2.09 7.03 -16.24
C ALA A 25 -1.19 7.69 -15.18
N ALA A 26 -0.40 8.70 -15.57
CA ALA A 26 0.47 9.43 -14.64
C ALA A 26 -0.33 10.21 -13.58
N ILE A 27 -1.43 10.87 -13.99
CA ILE A 27 -2.31 11.59 -13.06
C ILE A 27 -2.97 10.61 -12.09
N THR A 28 -3.58 9.53 -12.60
CA THR A 28 -4.21 8.51 -11.76
C THR A 28 -3.21 7.88 -10.80
N GLY A 29 -2.01 7.54 -11.27
CA GLY A 29 -0.94 7.00 -10.43
C GLY A 29 -0.57 7.92 -9.27
N LYS A 30 -0.38 9.23 -9.54
CA LYS A 30 -0.08 10.22 -8.49
C LYS A 30 -1.23 10.39 -7.48
N VAL A 31 -2.47 10.41 -7.96
CA VAL A 31 -3.64 10.54 -7.07
C VAL A 31 -3.78 9.31 -6.18
N VAL A 32 -3.65 8.12 -6.74
CA VAL A 32 -3.69 6.85 -5.98
C VAL A 32 -2.56 6.79 -4.96
N GLN A 33 -1.33 7.15 -5.36
CA GLN A 33 -0.16 7.15 -4.48
C GLN A 33 -0.33 8.13 -3.30
N SER A 34 -0.86 9.33 -3.54
CA SER A 34 -1.08 10.30 -2.46
C SER A 34 -2.18 9.88 -1.48
N ARG A 35 -3.25 9.23 -1.95
CA ARG A 35 -4.28 8.65 -1.08
C ARG A 35 -3.74 7.50 -0.24
N LEU A 36 -2.94 6.61 -0.84
CA LEU A 36 -2.25 5.53 -0.12
C LEU A 36 -1.27 6.04 0.92
N ALA A 37 -0.52 7.11 0.62
CA ALA A 37 0.40 7.73 1.57
C ALA A 37 -0.36 8.30 2.79
N LYS A 38 -1.47 9.00 2.56
CA LYS A 38 -2.34 9.49 3.66
C LYS A 38 -2.90 8.35 4.51
N PHE A 39 -3.34 7.27 3.87
CA PHE A 39 -3.86 6.09 4.58
C PHE A 39 -2.77 5.36 5.37
N ASN A 40 -1.56 5.26 4.85
CA ASN A 40 -0.43 4.69 5.59
C ASN A 40 -0.03 5.57 6.78
N ASN A 41 -0.09 6.89 6.64
CA ASN A 41 0.13 7.82 7.76
C ASN A 41 -0.94 7.67 8.84
N LEU A 42 -2.23 7.49 8.48
CA LEU A 42 -3.29 7.18 9.44
C LEU A 42 -3.02 5.92 10.28
N LEU A 43 -2.25 4.98 9.74
CA LEU A 43 -1.92 3.71 10.39
C LEU A 43 -0.61 3.76 11.17
N SER A 44 0.03 4.93 11.28
CA SER A 44 1.17 5.17 12.17
C SER A 44 0.71 5.89 13.43
N GLU A 45 1.43 5.72 14.54
CA GLU A 45 1.11 6.36 15.82
C GLU A 45 0.98 7.89 15.67
N ALA A 46 2.04 8.54 15.16
CA ALA A 46 2.07 9.99 14.99
C ALA A 46 1.08 10.48 13.91
N GLY A 47 0.89 9.72 12.84
CA GLY A 47 0.00 10.14 11.75
C GLY A 47 -1.48 9.96 12.09
N PHE A 48 -1.84 8.98 12.92
CA PHE A 48 -3.18 8.85 13.47
C PHE A 48 -3.57 10.07 14.30
N ALA A 49 -2.73 10.42 15.28
CA ALA A 49 -2.98 11.55 16.17
C ALA A 49 -3.03 12.88 15.40
N GLN A 50 -2.09 13.10 14.48
CA GLN A 50 -2.09 14.31 13.65
C GLN A 50 -3.36 14.45 12.81
N ILE A 51 -3.81 13.37 12.15
CA ILE A 51 -4.96 13.46 11.25
C ILE A 51 -6.26 13.64 12.04
N LEU A 52 -6.40 13.00 13.21
CA LEU A 52 -7.57 13.27 14.05
C LEU A 52 -7.52 14.66 14.65
N MET A 53 -6.35 15.21 14.98
CA MET A 53 -6.25 16.63 15.35
C MET A 53 -6.68 17.56 14.22
N ASP A 54 -6.29 17.27 12.98
CA ASP A 54 -6.69 18.05 11.80
C ASP A 54 -8.20 17.93 11.49
N VAL A 55 -8.84 16.82 11.88
CA VAL A 55 -10.29 16.61 11.68
C VAL A 55 -11.12 17.22 12.82
N ILE A 56 -10.63 17.10 14.05
CA ILE A 56 -11.34 17.60 15.24
C ILE A 56 -11.21 19.12 15.34
N GLU A 57 -10.10 19.69 14.87
CA GLU A 57 -9.80 21.14 14.93
C GLU A 57 -10.07 21.73 16.33
N PRO A 58 -9.23 21.42 17.34
CA PRO A 58 -9.46 21.87 18.72
C PRO A 58 -9.60 23.39 18.81
N GLU A 59 -10.63 23.85 19.53
CA GLU A 59 -10.95 25.28 19.66
C GLU A 59 -10.01 26.00 20.65
N SER A 60 -9.26 25.26 21.46
CA SER A 60 -8.31 25.81 22.43
C SER A 60 -7.09 24.91 22.66
N GLU A 61 -5.99 25.51 23.11
CA GLU A 61 -4.78 24.76 23.50
C GLU A 61 -5.03 23.82 24.69
N ALA A 62 -5.94 24.17 25.60
CA ALA A 62 -6.31 23.30 26.72
C ALA A 62 -6.99 22.02 26.21
N GLN A 63 -7.97 22.17 25.30
CA GLN A 63 -8.63 21.03 24.66
C GLN A 63 -7.62 20.19 23.85
N ARG A 64 -6.71 20.84 23.14
CA ARG A 64 -5.63 20.17 22.40
C ARG A 64 -4.75 19.32 23.34
N ALA A 65 -4.36 19.87 24.48
CA ALA A 65 -3.54 19.17 25.47
C ALA A 65 -4.24 17.96 26.09
N GLU A 66 -5.57 18.00 26.22
CA GLU A 66 -6.37 16.87 26.69
C GLU A 66 -6.58 15.78 25.63
N LEU A 67 -6.78 16.17 24.37
CA LEU A 67 -7.00 15.23 23.27
C LEU A 67 -5.73 14.47 22.87
N LEU A 68 -4.59 15.15 22.84
CA LEU A 68 -3.33 14.59 22.35
C LEU A 68 -2.97 13.23 22.98
N PRO A 69 -2.93 13.06 24.32
CA PRO A 69 -2.55 11.78 24.92
C PRO A 69 -3.52 10.64 24.57
N VAL A 70 -4.82 10.92 24.46
CA VAL A 70 -5.84 9.93 24.10
C VAL A 70 -5.64 9.44 22.65
N LEU A 71 -5.35 10.38 21.75
CA LEU A 71 -5.10 10.10 20.35
C LEU A 71 -3.78 9.32 20.15
N GLU A 72 -2.72 9.69 20.88
CA GLU A 72 -1.43 8.99 20.86
C GLU A 72 -1.54 7.56 21.41
N GLU A 73 -2.25 7.35 22.52
CA GLU A 73 -2.50 6.01 23.07
C GLU A 73 -3.25 5.12 22.06
N THR A 74 -4.29 5.66 21.43
CA THR A 74 -5.04 4.95 20.39
C THR A 74 -4.16 4.64 19.18
N GLY A 75 -3.31 5.60 18.76
CA GLY A 75 -2.34 5.42 17.68
C GLY A 75 -1.36 4.27 17.96
N ARG A 76 -0.84 4.17 19.19
CA ARG A 76 0.01 3.05 19.63
C ARG A 76 -0.74 1.72 19.57
N HIS A 77 -1.96 1.68 20.09
CA HIS A 77 -2.77 0.46 20.08
C HIS A 77 -3.03 -0.05 18.65
N ILE A 78 -3.36 0.83 17.71
CA ILE A 78 -3.54 0.48 16.29
C ILE A 78 -2.26 -0.11 15.70
N GLN A 79 -1.10 0.48 16.01
CA GLN A 79 0.19 -0.01 15.55
C GLN A 79 0.49 -1.41 16.10
N GLU A 80 0.22 -1.65 17.38
CA GLU A 80 0.39 -2.96 18.03
C GLU A 80 -0.52 -4.02 17.41
N VAL A 81 -1.81 -3.71 17.22
CA VAL A 81 -2.77 -4.61 16.57
C VAL A 81 -2.28 -5.00 15.19
N ARG A 82 -1.76 -4.03 14.42
CA ARG A 82 -1.21 -4.29 13.08
C ARG A 82 0.04 -5.17 13.12
N ALA A 83 0.95 -4.91 14.06
CA ALA A 83 2.14 -5.72 14.26
C ALA A 83 1.80 -7.17 14.65
N ASN A 84 0.79 -7.34 15.51
CA ASN A 84 0.28 -8.65 15.91
C ASN A 84 -0.40 -9.37 14.74
N ALA A 85 -1.26 -8.70 13.97
CA ALA A 85 -1.92 -9.27 12.81
C ALA A 85 -0.91 -9.79 11.76
N ARG A 86 0.16 -9.03 11.51
CA ARG A 86 1.25 -9.45 10.61
C ARG A 86 1.94 -10.73 11.08
N ARG A 87 2.24 -10.83 12.38
CA ARG A 87 2.80 -12.05 12.98
C ARG A 87 1.83 -13.22 12.83
N GLY A 88 0.55 -13.01 13.09
CA GLY A 88 -0.50 -14.03 12.91
C GLY A 88 -0.56 -14.56 11.47
N ILE A 89 -0.51 -13.66 10.47
CA ILE A 89 -0.49 -14.06 9.06
C ILE A 89 0.71 -14.97 8.75
N LEU A 90 1.92 -14.61 9.22
CA LEU A 90 3.11 -15.42 8.99
C LEU A 90 3.02 -16.80 9.65
N ILE A 91 2.45 -16.88 10.84
CA ILE A 91 2.22 -18.15 11.55
C ILE A 91 1.27 -19.04 10.76
N HIS A 92 0.13 -18.51 10.30
CA HIS A 92 -0.82 -19.28 9.50
C HIS A 92 -0.23 -19.78 8.17
N TYR A 93 0.68 -19.03 7.56
CA TYR A 93 1.40 -19.52 6.38
C TYR A 93 2.37 -20.66 6.70
N GLN A 94 3.01 -20.63 7.87
CA GLN A 94 3.88 -21.74 8.31
C GLN A 94 3.07 -23.00 8.59
N GLU A 95 1.90 -22.86 9.21
CA GLU A 95 0.95 -23.96 9.44
C GLU A 95 0.51 -24.58 8.10
N LEU A 96 0.06 -23.74 7.16
CA LEU A 96 -0.32 -24.16 5.82
C LEU A 96 0.83 -24.86 5.09
N GLU A 97 2.05 -24.33 5.19
CA GLU A 97 3.23 -24.95 4.59
C GLU A 97 3.49 -26.34 5.16
N ALA A 98 3.41 -26.51 6.48
CA ALA A 98 3.60 -27.81 7.13
C ALA A 98 2.55 -28.84 6.68
N GLU A 99 1.31 -28.41 6.42
CA GLU A 99 0.24 -29.26 5.91
C GLU A 99 0.44 -29.63 4.43
N LEU A 100 0.96 -28.70 3.62
CA LEU A 100 1.14 -28.91 2.18
C LEU A 100 2.44 -29.67 1.84
N LEU A 101 3.53 -29.46 2.59
CA LEU A 101 4.84 -30.05 2.27
C LEU A 101 4.82 -31.57 1.99
N PRO A 102 4.06 -32.41 2.74
CA PRO A 102 4.00 -33.86 2.48
C PRO A 102 3.35 -34.25 1.13
N ILE A 103 2.54 -33.38 0.53
CA ILE A 103 1.80 -33.65 -0.72
C ILE A 103 2.42 -32.94 -1.94
N LEU A 104 3.43 -32.10 -1.73
CA LEU A 104 4.10 -31.36 -2.79
C LEU A 104 5.30 -32.13 -3.33
N SER A 105 5.59 -31.94 -4.61
CA SER A 105 6.90 -32.32 -5.16
C SER A 105 7.99 -31.38 -4.63
N GLU A 106 9.25 -31.81 -4.71
CA GLU A 106 10.40 -31.00 -4.29
C GLU A 106 10.46 -29.64 -5.02
N GLU A 107 10.16 -29.63 -6.32
CA GLU A 107 10.11 -28.38 -7.10
C GLU A 107 8.99 -27.44 -6.62
N GLN A 108 7.83 -27.99 -6.28
CA GLN A 108 6.70 -27.21 -5.75
C GLN A 108 7.01 -26.66 -4.35
N ALA A 109 7.65 -27.46 -3.49
CA ALA A 109 8.11 -27.04 -2.16
C ALA A 109 9.11 -25.87 -2.25
N ASN A 110 10.09 -25.96 -3.15
CA ASN A 110 11.07 -24.88 -3.37
C ASN A 110 10.42 -23.57 -3.85
N ARG A 111 9.40 -23.67 -4.73
CA ARG A 111 8.62 -22.51 -5.17
C ARG A 111 7.82 -21.88 -4.04
N LEU A 112 7.19 -22.71 -3.19
CA LEU A 112 6.42 -22.25 -2.03
C LEU A 112 7.32 -21.51 -1.02
N GLN A 113 8.49 -22.08 -0.73
CA GLN A 113 9.48 -21.50 0.17
C GLN A 113 9.98 -20.14 -0.36
N SER A 114 10.34 -20.07 -1.64
CA SER A 114 10.78 -18.83 -2.29
C SER A 114 9.72 -17.73 -2.27
N TRP A 115 8.43 -18.11 -2.38
CA TRP A 115 7.32 -17.17 -2.29
C TRP A 115 7.12 -16.66 -0.86
N ARG A 116 7.22 -17.54 0.15
CA ARG A 116 7.13 -17.20 1.57
C ARG A 116 8.22 -16.21 1.99
N ASP A 117 9.46 -16.43 1.56
CA ASP A 117 10.57 -15.55 1.92
C ASP A 117 10.37 -14.13 1.35
N LYS A 118 9.83 -14.02 0.13
CA LYS A 118 9.41 -12.74 -0.46
C LYS A 118 8.24 -12.10 0.30
N LEU A 119 7.28 -12.90 0.77
CA LEU A 119 6.16 -12.41 1.57
C LEU A 119 6.64 -11.81 2.89
N ARG A 120 7.55 -12.49 3.59
CA ARG A 120 8.15 -12.01 4.85
C ARG A 120 8.82 -10.65 4.65
N VAL A 121 9.67 -10.52 3.63
CA VAL A 121 10.34 -9.24 3.31
C VAL A 121 9.32 -8.13 3.06
N ARG A 122 8.25 -8.38 2.31
CA ARG A 122 7.20 -7.36 2.04
C ARG A 122 6.44 -6.95 3.29
N ILE A 123 6.12 -7.90 4.17
CA ILE A 123 5.44 -7.63 5.44
C ILE A 123 6.33 -6.76 6.34
N ASP A 124 7.64 -7.05 6.37
CA ASP A 124 8.64 -6.32 7.16
C ASP A 124 8.96 -4.92 6.58
N GLU A 125 9.05 -4.78 5.25
CA GLU A 125 9.28 -3.49 4.58
C GLU A 125 8.15 -2.49 4.85
N HIS A 126 6.90 -2.96 4.86
CA HIS A 126 5.75 -2.16 5.25
C HIS A 126 5.71 -1.80 6.75
N SER A 127 6.64 -2.32 7.55
CA SER A 127 6.80 -1.94 8.96
C SER A 127 7.75 -0.76 9.18
N LYS A 128 8.64 -0.48 8.23
CA LYS A 128 9.66 0.58 8.34
C LYS A 128 9.28 1.89 7.64
N ARG A 129 8.15 1.91 6.93
CA ARG A 129 7.57 3.08 6.28
C ARG A 129 6.30 3.47 7.00
#